data_AF-A0A660NVU8-F1
#
_entry.id   AF-A0A660NVU8-F1
#
_cell.length_a   1.000
_cell.length_b   1.000
_cell.length_c   1.000
_cell.angle_alpha   90.00
_cell.angle_beta   90.00
_cell.angle_gamma   90.00
#
_symmetry.space_group_name_H-M   'P 1'
#
loop_
_entity.id
_entity.type
_entity.pdbx_description
1 polymer ?
#
loop_
_entity_poly.entity_id
_entity_poly.type
_entity_poly.pdbx_seq_one_letter_code
_entity_poly.pdbx_strand_id
1 'polypeptide(L)'
;LVALGIILYQGEWQTVSRHFGELFAFGSIANYWLLSANQFITGAWILLCALIGTVHYLHKRHSDSIRTRMLYSFFIQMNTLSIIFLCLQPQHFDALLGIIIASTAPLIAHFFALTNTKFTNFTFKFLALGTIAITVFNLLSYLR
;
A
#
# COMPACT_ATOMS: atom_id res chain seq x y z
N LEU A 1 18.79 -6.43 7.48
CA LEU A 1 19.53 -7.70 7.65
C LEU A 1 20.92 -7.49 8.23
N VAL A 2 21.78 -6.66 7.63
CA VAL A 2 23.13 -6.37 8.18
C VAL A 2 23.07 -5.75 9.58
N ALA A 3 22.21 -4.75 9.80
CA ALA A 3 22.01 -4.15 11.13
C ALA A 3 21.52 -5.15 12.19
N LEU A 4 20.59 -6.05 11.82
CA LEU A 4 20.14 -7.14 12.67
C LEU A 4 21.28 -8.09 13.04
N GLY A 5 22.15 -8.43 12.08
CA GLY A 5 23.32 -9.27 12.31
C GLY A 5 24.32 -8.64 13.28
N ILE A 6 24.54 -7.32 13.20
CA ILE A 6 25.43 -6.58 14.11
C ILE A 6 24.85 -6.54 15.52
N ILE A 7 23.56 -6.28 15.67
CA ILE A 7 22.87 -6.22 16.98
C ILE A 7 22.84 -7.61 17.65
N LEU A 8 22.62 -8.67 16.87
CA LEU A 8 22.68 -10.06 17.34
C LEU A 8 24.10 -10.45 17.78
N TYR A 9 25.13 -10.00 17.05
CA TYR A 9 26.52 -10.23 17.39
C TYR A 9 26.96 -9.49 18.66
N GLN A 10 26.40 -8.29 18.91
CA GLN A 10 26.68 -7.47 20.09
C GLN A 10 25.92 -7.95 21.36
N GLY A 11 25.06 -8.97 21.24
CA GLY A 11 24.32 -9.52 22.39
C GLY A 11 23.18 -8.64 22.90
N GLU A 12 22.80 -7.60 22.15
CA GLU A 12 21.72 -6.67 22.49
C GLU A 12 20.33 -7.23 22.13
N TRP A 13 20.01 -8.41 22.65
CA TRP A 13 18.72 -9.08 22.44
C TRP A 13 17.52 -8.23 22.87
N GLN A 14 17.73 -7.33 23.83
CA GLN A 14 16.72 -6.38 24.31
C GLN A 14 16.30 -5.34 23.27
N THR A 15 17.22 -4.92 22.38
CA THR A 15 16.93 -3.96 21.31
C THR A 15 16.03 -4.60 20.25
N VAL A 16 16.29 -5.86 19.90
CA VAL A 16 15.46 -6.64 18.98
C VAL A 16 14.08 -6.90 19.60
N SER A 17 14.03 -7.38 20.84
CA SER A 17 12.76 -7.69 21.49
C SER A 17 11.88 -6.46 21.69
N ARG A 18 12.45 -5.28 21.95
CA ARG A 18 11.70 -4.01 22.04
C ARG A 18 11.14 -3.59 20.68
N HIS A 19 11.93 -3.64 19.61
CA HIS A 19 11.49 -3.21 18.28
C HIS A 19 10.37 -4.10 17.71
N PHE A 20 10.45 -5.41 17.94
CA PHE A 20 9.35 -6.33 17.60
C PHE A 20 8.21 -6.27 18.63
N GLY A 21 8.50 -5.97 19.89
CA GLY A 21 7.49 -5.78 20.94
C GLY A 21 6.54 -4.62 20.64
N GLU A 22 7.03 -3.55 20.01
CA GLU A 22 6.20 -2.43 19.51
C GLU A 22 5.24 -2.86 18.40
N LEU A 23 5.55 -3.91 17.62
CA LEU A 23 4.61 -4.49 16.64
C LEU A 23 3.48 -5.30 17.30
N PHE A 24 3.70 -5.80 18.53
CA PHE A 24 2.71 -6.50 19.33
C PHE A 24 1.97 -5.59 20.32
N ALA A 25 2.37 -4.33 20.43
CA ALA A 25 1.66 -3.32 21.21
C ALA A 25 0.40 -2.87 20.44
N PHE A 26 -0.69 -3.62 20.61
CA PHE A 26 -2.00 -3.18 20.16
C PHE A 26 -2.38 -1.91 20.94
N GLY A 27 -2.32 -0.75 20.29
CA GLY A 27 -2.91 0.47 20.83
C GLY A 27 -4.43 0.37 20.87
N SER A 28 -5.11 1.50 21.07
CA SER A 28 -6.57 1.56 20.95
C SER A 28 -6.97 1.15 19.53
N ILE A 29 -7.72 0.05 19.44
CA ILE A 29 -8.21 -0.51 18.17
C ILE A 29 -8.99 0.58 17.43
N ALA A 30 -8.69 0.77 16.14
CA ALA A 30 -9.41 1.69 15.26
C ALA A 30 -9.47 3.16 15.75
N ASN A 31 -8.41 3.65 16.42
CA ASN A 31 -8.33 5.07 16.78
C ASN A 31 -7.90 5.95 15.58
N TYR A 32 -8.86 6.41 14.80
CA TYR A 32 -8.62 7.26 13.62
C TYR A 32 -8.29 8.72 13.95
N TRP A 33 -8.43 9.14 15.22
CA TRP A 33 -8.10 10.51 15.63
C TRP A 33 -6.60 10.81 15.59
N LEU A 34 -5.75 9.79 15.47
CA LEU A 34 -4.31 9.97 15.26
C LEU A 34 -3.94 10.43 13.85
N LEU A 35 -4.84 10.27 12.87
CA LEU A 35 -4.53 10.56 11.47
C LEU A 35 -4.75 12.04 11.16
N SER A 36 -3.76 12.65 10.51
CA SER A 36 -3.93 13.98 9.92
C SER A 36 -4.90 13.94 8.73
N ALA A 37 -5.53 15.08 8.42
CA ALA A 37 -6.40 15.19 7.25
C ALA A 37 -5.69 14.78 5.95
N ASN A 38 -4.39 15.11 5.81
CA ASN A 38 -3.58 14.75 4.64
C ASN A 38 -3.38 13.24 4.52
N GLN A 39 -3.12 12.54 5.64
CA GLN A 39 -3.03 11.08 5.68
C GLN A 39 -4.35 10.44 5.30
N PHE A 40 -5.48 10.95 5.80
CA PHE A 40 -6.79 10.44 5.44
C PHE A 40 -7.07 10.54 3.93
N ILE A 41 -6.81 11.72 3.33
CA ILE A 41 -6.98 11.95 1.89
C ILE A 41 -6.08 11.00 1.06
N THR A 42 -4.82 10.87 1.47
CA THR A 42 -3.83 10.03 0.78
C THR A 42 -4.20 8.55 0.88
N GLY A 43 -4.62 8.10 2.07
CA GLY A 43 -5.12 6.74 2.30
C GLY A 43 -6.34 6.44 1.43
N ALA A 44 -7.34 7.33 1.44
CA ALA A 44 -8.55 7.16 0.62
C ALA A 44 -8.23 7.06 -0.88
N TRP A 45 -7.31 7.89 -1.38
CA TRP A 45 -6.88 7.83 -2.78
C TRP A 45 -6.20 6.51 -3.13
N ILE A 46 -5.27 6.05 -2.30
CA ILE A 46 -4.55 4.79 -2.55
C ILE A 46 -5.50 3.60 -2.47
N LEU A 47 -6.48 3.61 -1.55
CA LEU A 47 -7.52 2.58 -1.48
C LEU A 47 -8.37 2.54 -2.75
N LEU A 48 -8.74 3.70 -3.30
CA LEU A 48 -9.45 3.80 -4.57
C LEU A 48 -8.60 3.21 -5.71
N CYS A 49 -7.33 3.58 -5.79
CA CYS A 49 -6.36 3.04 -6.76
C CYS A 49 -6.26 1.50 -6.66
N ALA A 50 -6.15 0.97 -5.45
CA ALA A 50 -6.04 -0.46 -5.18
C ALA A 50 -7.32 -1.22 -5.59
N LEU A 51 -8.49 -0.65 -5.32
CA LEU A 51 -9.78 -1.21 -5.70
C LEU A 51 -9.93 -1.26 -7.23
N ILE A 52 -9.64 -0.15 -7.93
CA ILE A 52 -9.74 -0.10 -9.40
C ILE A 52 -8.74 -1.09 -10.04
N GLY A 53 -7.50 -1.14 -9.56
CA GLY A 53 -6.49 -2.08 -10.04
C GLY A 53 -6.90 -3.54 -9.86
N THR A 54 -7.46 -3.86 -8.69
CA THR A 54 -7.95 -5.22 -8.37
C THR A 54 -9.15 -5.60 -9.25
N VAL A 55 -10.16 -4.74 -9.35
CA VAL A 55 -11.35 -4.98 -10.17
C VAL A 55 -10.96 -5.16 -11.63
N HIS A 56 -10.07 -4.32 -12.16
CA HIS A 56 -9.60 -4.47 -13.54
C HIS A 56 -8.92 -5.81 -13.77
N TYR A 57 -7.97 -6.16 -12.91
CA TYR A 57 -7.25 -7.43 -13.02
C TYR A 57 -8.22 -8.62 -12.98
N LEU A 58 -9.20 -8.63 -12.07
CA LEU A 58 -10.18 -9.72 -11.97
C LEU A 58 -10.98 -9.89 -13.28
N HIS A 59 -11.32 -8.80 -13.96
CA HIS A 59 -12.01 -8.85 -15.26
C HIS A 59 -11.11 -9.37 -16.39
N LYS A 60 -9.80 -9.11 -16.36
CA LYS A 60 -8.85 -9.49 -17.42
C LYS A 60 -8.07 -10.77 -17.18
N ARG A 61 -8.13 -11.32 -15.96
CA ARG A 61 -7.40 -12.50 -15.49
C ARG A 61 -7.50 -13.73 -16.40
N HIS A 62 -8.58 -13.90 -17.16
CA HIS A 62 -8.79 -15.08 -18.02
C HIS A 62 -7.75 -15.24 -19.13
N SER A 63 -7.15 -14.13 -19.59
CA SER A 63 -6.16 -14.16 -20.67
C SER A 63 -4.72 -14.32 -20.18
N ASP A 64 -4.50 -14.32 -18.86
CA ASP A 64 -3.16 -14.34 -18.27
C ASP A 64 -2.65 -15.75 -18.01
N SER A 65 -1.33 -15.93 -18.18
CA SER A 65 -0.65 -17.18 -17.83
C SER A 65 -0.84 -17.52 -16.35
N ILE A 66 -0.76 -18.82 -15.99
CA ILE A 66 -0.86 -19.27 -14.60
C ILE A 66 0.17 -18.56 -13.70
N ARG A 67 1.39 -18.36 -14.19
CA ARG A 67 2.46 -17.66 -13.45
C ARG A 67 2.06 -16.21 -13.11
N THR A 68 1.61 -15.48 -14.12
CA THR A 68 1.09 -14.11 -13.97
C THR A 68 -0.07 -14.07 -12.98
N ARG A 69 -1.00 -15.02 -13.11
CA ARG A 69 -2.17 -15.12 -12.23
C ARG A 69 -1.81 -15.37 -10.77
N MET A 70 -0.79 -16.18 -10.50
CA MET A 70 -0.31 -16.45 -9.13
C MET A 70 0.33 -15.20 -8.52
N LEU A 71 1.17 -14.50 -9.30
CA LEU A 71 1.84 -13.28 -8.84
C LEU A 71 0.84 -12.16 -8.47
N TYR A 72 -0.15 -11.89 -9.31
CA TYR A 72 -1.19 -10.89 -8.99
C TYR A 72 -2.10 -11.33 -7.86
N SER A 73 -2.38 -12.64 -7.74
CA SER A 73 -3.12 -13.16 -6.57
C SER A 73 -2.37 -12.89 -5.26
N PHE A 74 -1.05 -13.04 -5.26
CA PHE A 74 -0.21 -12.69 -4.11
C PHE A 74 -0.29 -11.20 -3.78
N PHE A 75 -0.15 -10.31 -4.77
CA PHE A 75 -0.26 -8.86 -4.54
C PHE A 75 -1.64 -8.44 -4.04
N ILE A 76 -2.73 -9.03 -4.57
CA ILE A 76 -4.10 -8.77 -4.10
C ILE A 76 -4.29 -9.22 -2.66
N GLN A 77 -3.76 -10.38 -2.27
CA GLN A 77 -3.83 -10.87 -0.89
C GLN A 77 -3.04 -9.96 0.05
N MET A 78 -1.80 -9.60 -0.31
CA MET A 78 -0.99 -8.65 0.46
C MET A 78 -1.72 -7.32 0.64
N ASN A 79 -2.24 -6.75 -0.44
CA ASN A 79 -3.02 -5.52 -0.41
C ASN A 79 -4.25 -5.63 0.50
N THR A 80 -5.04 -6.70 0.36
CA THR A 80 -6.27 -6.93 1.15
C THR A 80 -5.95 -7.05 2.64
N LEU A 81 -4.92 -7.84 2.99
CA LEU A 81 -4.49 -7.98 4.38
C LEU A 81 -4.01 -6.64 4.94
N SER A 82 -3.17 -5.91 4.21
CA SER A 82 -2.69 -4.60 4.65
C SER A 82 -3.81 -3.58 4.85
N ILE A 83 -4.85 -3.59 4.01
CA ILE A 83 -6.04 -2.74 4.21
C ILE A 83 -6.79 -3.13 5.50
N ILE A 84 -6.99 -4.42 5.74
CA ILE A 84 -7.63 -4.90 6.97
C ILE A 84 -6.83 -4.47 8.20
N PHE A 85 -5.50 -4.64 8.17
CA PHE A 85 -4.62 -4.18 9.25
C PHE A 85 -4.63 -2.65 9.40
N LEU A 86 -4.73 -1.89 8.31
CA LEU A 86 -4.81 -0.43 8.36
C LEU A 86 -6.06 0.04 9.10
N CYS A 87 -7.20 -0.60 8.85
CA CYS A 87 -8.46 -0.31 9.54
C CYS A 87 -8.42 -0.71 11.02
N LEU A 88 -7.74 -1.82 11.35
CA LEU A 88 -7.64 -2.29 12.73
C LEU A 88 -6.61 -1.49 13.55
N GLN A 89 -5.51 -1.09 12.91
CA GLN A 89 -4.34 -0.47 13.54
C GLN A 89 -3.86 0.77 12.77
N PRO A 90 -4.62 1.88 12.82
CA PRO A 90 -4.22 3.13 12.16
C PRO A 90 -2.90 3.71 12.71
N GLN A 91 -2.41 3.24 13.86
CA GLN A 91 -1.12 3.64 14.42
C GLN A 91 0.08 3.29 13.50
N HIS A 92 -0.03 2.27 12.66
CA HIS A 92 1.01 1.85 11.71
C HIS A 92 0.74 2.36 10.29
N PHE A 93 0.02 3.49 10.17
CA PHE A 93 -0.44 4.03 8.89
C PHE A 93 0.65 4.11 7.83
N ASP A 94 1.78 4.75 8.11
CA ASP A 94 2.82 4.99 7.10
C ASP A 94 3.44 3.68 6.58
N ALA A 95 3.69 2.72 7.48
CA ALA A 95 4.24 1.42 7.11
C ALA A 95 3.24 0.59 6.30
N LEU A 96 1.98 0.53 6.74
CA LEU A 96 0.91 -0.22 6.07
C LEU A 96 0.56 0.40 4.72
N LEU A 97 0.49 1.73 4.64
CA LEU A 97 0.27 2.46 3.39
C LEU A 97 1.40 2.20 2.39
N GLY A 98 2.65 2.14 2.85
CA GLY A 98 3.79 1.75 2.01
C GLY A 98 3.62 0.36 1.38
N ILE A 99 3.13 -0.62 2.15
CA ILE A 99 2.86 -1.98 1.65
C ILE A 99 1.70 -1.97 0.64
N ILE A 100 0.64 -1.21 0.91
CA ILE A 100 -0.51 -1.04 0.00
C ILE A 100 -0.04 -0.42 -1.32
N ILE A 101 0.77 0.63 -1.28
CA ILE A 101 1.34 1.26 -2.49
C ILE A 101 2.21 0.26 -3.27
N ALA A 102 3.13 -0.42 -2.58
CA ALA A 102 4.07 -1.35 -3.21
C ALA A 102 3.34 -2.54 -3.86
N SER A 103 2.28 -3.04 -3.24
CA SER A 103 1.46 -4.12 -3.78
C SER A 103 0.50 -3.63 -4.88
N THR A 104 -0.02 -2.41 -4.80
CA THR A 104 -0.93 -1.81 -5.80
C THR A 104 -0.20 -1.39 -7.08
N ALA A 105 1.07 -0.98 -6.99
CA ALA A 105 1.82 -0.49 -8.15
C ALA A 105 1.91 -1.52 -9.30
N PRO A 106 2.24 -2.82 -9.07
CA PRO A 106 2.17 -3.84 -10.10
C PRO A 106 0.78 -4.01 -10.72
N LEU A 107 -0.31 -3.91 -9.94
CA LEU A 107 -1.68 -4.04 -10.46
C LEU A 107 -2.01 -2.89 -11.43
N ILE A 108 -1.62 -1.67 -11.09
CA ILE A 108 -1.80 -0.51 -11.96
C ILE A 108 -0.86 -0.58 -13.18
N ALA A 109 0.36 -1.09 -13.03
CA ALA A 109 1.28 -1.30 -14.14
C ALA A 109 0.75 -2.35 -15.13
N HIS A 110 0.12 -3.41 -14.64
CA HIS A 110 -0.58 -4.38 -15.47
C HIS A 110 -1.72 -3.75 -16.26
N PHE A 111 -2.52 -2.92 -15.58
CA PHE A 111 -3.57 -2.13 -16.21
C PHE A 111 -3.00 -1.24 -17.32
N PHE A 112 -1.88 -0.55 -17.07
CA PHE A 112 -1.19 0.28 -18.05
C PHE A 112 -0.75 -0.52 -19.28
N ALA A 113 -0.20 -1.72 -19.09
CA ALA A 113 0.25 -2.56 -20.20
C ALA A 113 -0.89 -3.15 -21.06
N LEU A 114 -2.07 -3.38 -20.47
CA LEU A 114 -3.22 -4.04 -21.14
C LEU A 114 -4.34 -3.08 -21.58
N THR A 115 -4.18 -1.78 -21.39
CA THR A 115 -5.21 -0.78 -21.72
C THR A 115 -5.22 -0.44 -23.21
N ASN A 116 -6.23 -0.95 -23.93
CA ASN A 116 -6.45 -0.65 -25.35
C ASN A 116 -7.82 0.01 -25.65
N THR A 117 -8.61 0.38 -24.62
CA THR A 117 -9.95 0.96 -24.81
C THR A 117 -10.02 2.40 -24.32
N LYS A 118 -10.95 3.20 -24.90
CA LYS A 118 -11.09 4.63 -24.58
C LYS A 118 -11.39 4.88 -23.09
N PHE A 119 -12.24 4.05 -22.50
CA PHE A 119 -12.62 4.16 -21.08
C PHE A 119 -11.44 3.86 -20.15
N THR A 120 -10.71 2.77 -20.39
CA THR A 120 -9.60 2.40 -19.52
C THR A 120 -8.42 3.36 -19.66
N ASN A 121 -8.20 3.94 -20.84
CA ASN A 121 -7.21 5.00 -21.04
C ASN A 121 -7.57 6.31 -20.29
N PHE A 122 -8.86 6.67 -20.24
CA PHE A 122 -9.31 7.80 -19.41
C PHE A 122 -9.05 7.55 -17.92
N THR A 123 -9.46 6.38 -17.42
CA THR A 123 -9.20 5.97 -16.04
C THR A 123 -7.70 5.99 -15.72
N PHE A 124 -6.85 5.54 -16.64
CA PHE A 124 -5.39 5.61 -16.48
C PHE A 124 -4.90 7.05 -16.28
N LYS A 125 -5.28 7.98 -17.18
CA LYS A 125 -4.87 9.38 -17.07
C LYS A 125 -5.35 10.01 -15.77
N PHE A 126 -6.59 9.71 -15.36
CA PHE A 126 -7.15 10.18 -14.10
C PHE A 126 -6.35 9.69 -12.89
N LEU A 127 -6.04 8.38 -12.83
CA LEU A 127 -5.25 7.79 -11.75
C LEU A 127 -3.81 8.34 -11.70
N ALA A 128 -3.18 8.50 -12.86
CA ALA A 128 -1.83 9.05 -12.95
C ALA A 128 -1.78 10.52 -12.48
N LEU A 129 -2.68 11.36 -13.00
CA LEU A 129 -2.76 12.78 -12.63
C LEU A 129 -3.11 12.95 -11.14
N GLY A 130 -4.08 12.20 -10.62
CA GLY A 130 -4.45 12.30 -9.22
C GLY A 130 -3.35 11.84 -8.28
N THR A 131 -2.58 10.81 -8.65
CA THR A 131 -1.41 10.39 -7.86
C THR A 131 -0.34 11.49 -7.82
N ILE A 132 -0.01 12.10 -8.97
CA ILE A 132 0.93 13.23 -9.02
C ILE A 132 0.42 14.40 -8.17
N ALA A 133 -0.86 14.76 -8.30
CA ALA A 133 -1.45 15.86 -7.55
C ALA A 133 -1.36 15.65 -6.03
N ILE A 134 -1.65 14.43 -5.56
CA ILE A 134 -1.58 14.11 -4.13
C ILE A 134 -0.14 14.05 -3.64
N THR A 135 0.81 13.55 -4.44
CA THR A 135 2.23 13.60 -4.09
C THR A 135 2.71 15.05 -3.94
N VAL A 136 2.36 15.93 -4.89
CA VAL A 136 2.71 17.36 -4.81
C VAL A 136 2.03 18.03 -3.62
N PHE A 137 0.76 17.72 -3.36
CA PHE A 137 0.03 18.27 -2.21
C PHE A 137 0.65 17.87 -0.87
N ASN A 138 1.04 16.60 -0.70
CA ASN A 138 1.73 16.14 0.51
C ASN A 138 3.13 16.75 0.64
N LEU A 139 3.86 16.90 -0.47
CA LEU A 139 5.18 17.55 -0.44
C LEU A 139 5.06 19.03 -0.03
N LEU A 140 4.09 19.74 -0.58
CA LEU A 140 3.86 21.15 -0.28
C LEU A 140 3.41 21.35 1.17
N SER A 141 2.57 20.46 1.71
CA SER A 141 2.13 20.53 3.10
C SER A 141 3.25 20.19 4.09
N TYR A 142 4.23 19.38 3.69
CA TYR A 142 5.44 19.13 4.48
C TYR A 142 6.41 20.32 4.49
N LEU A 143 6.47 21.09 3.39
CA LEU A 143 7.37 22.24 3.26
C LEU A 143 6.85 23.53 3.93
N ARG A 144 5.58 23.57 4.35
CA ARG A 144 4.95 24.70 5.03
C ARG A 144 4.92 24.48 6.53
#